data_AF-A0A0D0ATR1-F1
#
_entry.id   AF-A0A0D0ATR1-F1
#
_cell.length_a   1.000
_cell.length_b   1.000
_cell.length_c   1.000
_cell.angle_alpha   90.00
_cell.angle_beta   90.00
_cell.angle_gamma   90.00
#
_symmetry.space_group_name_H-M   'P 1'
#
loop_
_entity.id
_entity.type
_entity.pdbx_description
1 polymer ?
#
loop_
_entity_poly.entity_id
_entity_poly.type
_entity_poly.pdbx_seq_one_letter_code
_entity_poly.pdbx_strand_id
1 'polypeptide(L)'
;IIINLYADDTTIFLRKGDRYEHLQEILKHWCLASGAKFNMEKTEILPIGTITHRSDVIALRKMNHNDTPFEPNIKIAKDGFPIRSLGAWIGNKLDNTTPWEPVLDKIINQNLQTWNKGDPSLDRKWLITQMFIGGMTQFLTKAQG
;
A
#
# COMPACT_ATOMS: atom_id res chain seq x y z
N ILE A 1 -2.03 -11.72 15.71
CA ILE A 1 -1.90 -10.32 15.22
C ILE A 1 -0.43 -9.99 15.05
N ILE A 2 -0.02 -9.61 13.83
CA ILE A 2 1.29 -9.01 13.56
C ILE A 2 1.03 -7.57 13.14
N ILE A 3 1.80 -6.62 13.66
CA ILE A 3 1.65 -5.20 13.37
C ILE A 3 2.98 -4.69 12.78
N ASN A 4 2.87 -3.94 11.69
CA ASN A 4 3.97 -3.15 11.15
C ASN A 4 3.61 -1.66 11.26
N LEU A 5 4.50 -0.89 11.89
CA LEU A 5 4.32 0.54 12.15
C LEU A 5 5.45 1.32 11.47
N TYR A 6 5.09 2.30 10.66
CA TYR A 6 6.05 3.24 10.07
C TYR A 6 5.45 4.64 10.09
N ALA A 7 5.96 5.50 10.98
CA ALA A 7 5.36 6.80 11.28
C ALA A 7 3.85 6.66 11.61
N ASP A 8 2.97 7.28 10.84
CA ASP A 8 1.51 7.17 10.97
C ASP A 8 0.90 5.98 10.20
N ASP A 9 1.64 5.39 9.26
CA ASP A 9 1.18 4.23 8.49
C ASP A 9 1.24 2.96 9.35
N THR A 10 0.07 2.35 9.54
CA THR A 10 -0.09 1.12 10.34
C THR A 10 -0.65 0.01 9.46
N THR A 11 0.05 -1.12 9.39
CA THR A 11 -0.43 -2.34 8.72
C THR A 11 -0.63 -3.44 9.74
N ILE A 12 -1.81 -4.06 9.72
CA ILE A 12 -2.20 -5.10 10.69
C ILE A 12 -2.52 -6.38 9.92
N PHE A 13 -1.85 -7.47 10.29
CA PHE A 13 -2.10 -8.79 9.73
C PHE A 13 -2.93 -9.61 10.72
N LEU A 14 -4.11 -9.99 10.26
CA LEU A 14 -5.03 -10.85 10.99
C LEU A 14 -5.02 -12.25 10.39
N ARG A 15 -4.98 -13.27 11.25
CA ARG A 15 -5.11 -14.67 10.85
C ARG A 15 -6.59 -15.01 10.65
N LYS A 16 -6.89 -16.07 9.89
CA LYS A 16 -8.25 -16.58 9.68
C LYS A 16 -9.10 -16.71 10.97
N GLY A 17 -8.48 -17.10 12.09
CA GLY A 17 -9.18 -17.27 13.38
C GLY A 17 -9.28 -16.00 14.24
N ASP A 18 -8.66 -14.90 13.82
CA ASP A 18 -8.77 -13.62 14.54
C ASP A 18 -10.15 -13.00 14.26
N ARG A 19 -10.68 -12.24 15.22
CA ARG A 19 -11.94 -11.50 15.09
C ARG A 19 -11.65 -10.03 14.84
N TYR A 20 -12.30 -9.46 13.83
CA TYR A 20 -12.13 -8.04 13.52
C TYR A 20 -12.62 -7.13 14.67
N GLU A 21 -13.70 -7.52 15.34
CA GLU A 21 -14.24 -6.80 16.49
C GLU A 21 -13.22 -6.63 17.63
N HIS A 22 -12.46 -7.69 17.96
CA HIS A 22 -11.40 -7.60 18.95
C HIS A 22 -10.30 -6.61 18.55
N LEU A 23 -9.94 -6.57 17.26
CA LEU A 23 -8.99 -5.60 16.77
C LEU A 23 -9.53 -4.18 16.97
N GLN A 24 -10.80 -3.94 16.63
CA GLN A 24 -11.44 -2.64 16.81
C GLN A 24 -11.45 -2.21 18.29
N GLU A 25 -11.75 -3.14 19.20
CA GLU A 25 -11.70 -2.88 20.64
C GLU A 25 -10.29 -2.49 21.09
N ILE A 26 -9.27 -3.25 20.69
CA ILE A 26 -7.87 -2.95 21.03
C ILE A 26 -7.47 -1.57 20.50
N LEU A 27 -7.78 -1.28 19.23
CA LEU A 27 -7.46 0.01 18.61
C LEU A 27 -8.19 1.17 19.28
N LYS A 28 -9.44 0.97 19.69
CA LYS A 28 -10.23 1.98 20.42
C LYS A 28 -9.61 2.30 21.78
N HIS A 29 -9.24 1.28 22.56
CA HIS A 29 -8.58 1.49 23.86
C HIS A 29 -7.22 2.18 23.69
N TRP A 30 -6.44 1.76 22.69
CA TRP A 30 -5.15 2.39 22.39
C TRP A 30 -5.31 3.86 21.97
N CYS A 31 -6.30 4.18 21.12
CA CYS A 31 -6.60 5.57 20.73
C CYS A 31 -7.00 6.42 21.94
N LEU A 32 -7.84 5.88 22.83
CA LEU A 32 -8.25 6.57 24.06
C LEU A 32 -7.06 6.85 25.00
N ALA A 33 -6.15 5.89 25.15
CA ALA A 33 -4.98 6.02 26.02
C ALA A 33 -3.89 6.94 25.43
N SER A 34 -3.68 6.90 24.11
CA SER A 34 -2.64 7.67 23.42
C SER A 34 -3.09 9.07 23.00
N GLY A 35 -4.40 9.32 22.91
CA GLY A 35 -4.97 10.52 22.30
C GLY A 35 -4.90 10.53 20.77
N ALA A 36 -4.41 9.45 20.14
CA ALA A 36 -4.35 9.33 18.69
C ALA A 36 -5.75 9.11 18.10
N LYS A 37 -5.95 9.57 16.84
CA LYS A 37 -7.18 9.36 16.09
C LYS A 37 -6.89 8.52 14.85
N PHE A 38 -7.44 7.31 14.80
CA PHE A 38 -7.32 6.44 13.64
C PHE A 38 -8.10 6.99 12.44
N ASN A 39 -7.48 6.99 11.26
CA ASN A 39 -8.12 7.46 10.04
C ASN A 39 -8.85 6.31 9.33
N MET A 40 -10.12 6.12 9.69
CA MET A 40 -10.97 5.08 9.10
C MET A 40 -11.20 5.27 7.60
N GLU A 41 -11.22 6.53 7.11
CA GLU A 41 -11.41 6.82 5.68
C GLU A 41 -10.21 6.39 4.82
N LYS A 42 -9.01 6.40 5.40
CA LYS A 42 -7.79 5.88 4.77
C LYS A 42 -7.59 4.38 4.97
N THR A 43 -8.43 3.72 5.77
CA THR A 43 -8.26 2.30 6.06
C THR A 43 -8.69 1.47 4.86
N GLU A 44 -7.79 0.58 4.41
CA GLU A 44 -8.02 -0.35 3.31
C GLU A 44 -7.84 -1.80 3.80
N ILE A 45 -8.70 -2.70 3.35
CA ILE A 45 -8.63 -4.13 3.66
C ILE A 45 -8.23 -4.89 2.41
N LEU A 46 -7.14 -5.65 2.50
CA LEU A 46 -6.73 -6.61 1.47
C LEU A 46 -6.99 -8.03 1.97
N PRO A 47 -7.99 -8.75 1.44
CA PRO A 47 -8.19 -10.14 1.78
C PRO A 47 -7.11 -11.00 1.11
N ILE A 48 -6.43 -11.83 1.90
CA ILE A 48 -5.35 -12.71 1.46
C ILE A 48 -5.74 -14.16 1.74
N GLY A 49 -5.51 -15.06 0.78
CA GLY A 49 -5.82 -16.49 0.93
C GLY A 49 -6.46 -17.07 -0.33
N THR A 50 -7.33 -18.07 -0.14
CA THR A 50 -7.99 -18.76 -1.25
C THR A 50 -8.90 -17.82 -2.04
N ILE A 51 -9.17 -18.17 -3.30
CA ILE A 51 -10.11 -17.40 -4.14
C ILE A 51 -11.49 -17.31 -3.47
N THR A 52 -11.99 -18.42 -2.91
CA THR A 52 -13.26 -18.47 -2.19
C THR A 52 -13.31 -17.51 -1.02
N HIS A 53 -12.31 -17.55 -0.13
CA HIS A 53 -12.25 -16.66 1.01
C HIS A 53 -12.24 -15.18 0.60
N ARG A 54 -11.46 -14.82 -0.41
CA ARG A 54 -11.39 -13.43 -0.89
C ARG A 54 -12.72 -12.97 -1.47
N SER A 55 -13.37 -13.82 -2.28
CA SER A 55 -14.71 -13.53 -2.81
C SER A 55 -15.75 -13.38 -1.70
N ASP A 56 -15.72 -14.24 -0.68
CA ASP A 56 -16.64 -14.18 0.46
C ASP A 56 -16.44 -12.90 1.26
N VAL A 57 -15.19 -12.52 1.54
CA VAL A 57 -14.87 -11.29 2.27
C VAL A 57 -15.34 -10.06 1.49
N ILE A 58 -15.15 -10.03 0.18
CA ILE A 58 -15.59 -8.90 -0.67
C ILE A 58 -17.13 -8.83 -0.71
N ALA A 59 -17.81 -9.97 -0.87
CA ALA A 59 -19.25 -10.03 -1.00
C ALA A 59 -19.99 -9.77 0.32
N LEU A 60 -19.53 -10.39 1.40
CA LEU A 60 -20.16 -10.28 2.73
C LEU A 60 -19.65 -9.10 3.53
N ARG A 61 -18.53 -8.48 3.12
CA ARG A 61 -17.78 -7.48 3.90
C ARG A 61 -17.44 -7.98 5.30
N LYS A 62 -17.15 -9.26 5.46
CA LYS A 62 -16.85 -9.89 6.75
C LYS A 62 -15.56 -10.67 6.65
N MET A 63 -14.79 -10.68 7.72
CA MET A 63 -13.59 -11.53 7.80
C MET A 63 -13.98 -13.02 7.87
N ASN A 64 -14.92 -13.37 8.74
CA ASN A 64 -15.54 -14.69 8.83
C ASN A 64 -17.07 -14.58 8.85
N HIS A 65 -17.77 -15.68 8.60
CA HIS A 65 -19.25 -15.70 8.58
C HIS A 65 -19.88 -15.20 9.90
N ASN A 66 -19.21 -15.49 11.03
CA ASN A 66 -19.64 -15.13 12.37
C ASN A 66 -19.20 -13.71 12.80
N ASP A 67 -18.38 -13.02 12.00
CA ASP A 67 -17.94 -11.67 12.32
C ASP A 67 -18.99 -10.63 11.94
N THR A 68 -18.86 -9.45 12.54
CA THR A 68 -19.58 -8.25 12.13
C THR A 68 -19.06 -7.76 10.78
N PRO A 69 -19.95 -7.22 9.91
CA PRO A 69 -19.51 -6.59 8.68
C PRO A 69 -18.59 -5.40 8.94
N PHE A 70 -17.58 -5.21 8.10
CA PHE A 70 -16.74 -4.03 8.07
C PHE A 70 -17.57 -2.78 7.79
N GLU A 71 -17.17 -1.66 8.38
CA GLU A 71 -17.84 -0.37 8.18
C GLU A 71 -17.95 -0.02 6.68
N PRO A 72 -19.09 0.50 6.19
CA PRO A 72 -19.33 0.69 4.75
C PRO A 72 -18.31 1.58 4.03
N ASN A 73 -17.70 2.52 4.75
CA ASN A 73 -16.67 3.45 4.27
C ASN A 73 -15.30 2.79 4.04
N ILE A 74 -15.02 1.64 4.64
CA ILE A 74 -13.74 0.94 4.48
C ILE A 74 -13.67 0.33 3.08
N LYS A 75 -12.60 0.64 2.35
CA LYS A 75 -12.34 0.06 1.03
C LYS A 75 -11.82 -1.36 1.18
N ILE A 76 -12.38 -2.29 0.41
CA ILE A 76 -11.90 -3.68 0.33
C ILE A 76 -11.32 -3.86 -1.06
N ALA A 77 -10.02 -4.17 -1.13
CA ALA A 77 -9.31 -4.38 -2.37
C ALA A 77 -9.77 -5.68 -3.05
N LYS A 78 -10.06 -5.58 -4.35
CA LYS A 78 -10.44 -6.72 -5.20
C LYS A 78 -9.21 -7.29 -5.89
N ASP A 79 -9.33 -8.50 -6.43
CA ASP A 79 -8.32 -9.06 -7.33
C ASP A 79 -8.06 -8.12 -8.50
N GLY A 80 -6.78 -7.90 -8.83
CA GLY A 80 -6.34 -6.95 -9.85
C GLY A 80 -6.32 -5.50 -9.40
N PHE A 81 -6.83 -5.17 -8.21
CA PHE A 81 -6.84 -3.82 -7.65
C PHE A 81 -5.90 -3.73 -6.46
N PRO A 82 -4.78 -3.00 -6.59
CA PRO A 82 -3.77 -2.87 -5.54
C PRO A 82 -4.18 -1.85 -4.47
N ILE A 83 -3.67 -2.05 -3.25
CA ILE A 83 -3.55 -1.02 -2.21
C ILE A 83 -2.14 -0.44 -2.21
N ARG A 84 -1.98 0.77 -1.66
CA ARG A 84 -0.67 1.41 -1.51
C ARG A 84 -0.22 1.30 -0.06
N SER A 85 0.96 0.73 0.16
CA SER A 85 1.59 0.67 1.49
C SER A 85 3.07 1.02 1.34
N LEU A 86 3.53 2.08 2.02
CA LEU A 86 4.93 2.54 2.02
C LEU A 86 5.56 2.70 0.63
N GLY A 87 4.77 3.09 -0.37
CA GLY A 87 5.24 3.25 -1.75
C GLY A 87 5.28 1.96 -2.57
N ALA A 88 4.91 0.81 -1.99
CA ALA A 88 4.66 -0.45 -2.69
C ALA A 88 3.19 -0.59 -3.12
N TRP A 89 2.96 -1.31 -4.20
CA TRP A 89 1.64 -1.71 -4.69
C TRP A 89 1.41 -3.16 -4.26
N ILE A 90 0.49 -3.38 -3.33
CA ILE A 90 0.24 -4.70 -2.75
C ILE A 90 -1.17 -5.14 -3.11
N GLY A 91 -1.33 -6.38 -3.54
CA GLY A 91 -2.63 -6.89 -3.96
C GLY A 91 -2.54 -8.26 -4.57
N ASN A 92 -3.69 -8.83 -4.88
CA ASN A 92 -3.75 -10.15 -5.49
C ASN A 92 -3.88 -10.06 -7.00
N LYS A 93 -3.23 -10.97 -7.73
CA LYS A 93 -3.27 -11.06 -9.20
C LYS A 93 -2.93 -9.72 -9.87
N LEU A 94 -1.95 -9.01 -9.31
CA LEU A 94 -1.43 -7.80 -9.90
C LEU A 94 -0.47 -8.13 -11.02
N ASP A 95 -0.42 -7.26 -12.02
CA ASP A 95 0.69 -7.23 -12.96
C ASP A 95 1.87 -6.52 -12.28
N ASN A 96 2.99 -7.22 -12.16
CA ASN A 96 4.21 -6.71 -11.52
C ASN A 96 4.85 -5.54 -12.29
N THR A 97 4.42 -5.30 -13.54
CA THR A 97 4.90 -4.17 -14.35
C THR A 97 4.14 -2.87 -14.06
N THR A 98 2.88 -2.93 -13.63
CA THR A 98 2.04 -1.75 -13.37
C THR A 98 2.67 -0.74 -12.39
N PRO A 99 3.35 -1.14 -11.30
CA PRO A 99 4.03 -0.19 -10.40
C PRO A 99 5.16 0.61 -11.08
N TRP A 100 5.76 0.07 -12.14
CA TRP A 100 6.89 0.67 -12.85
C TRP A 100 6.47 1.78 -13.81
N GLU A 101 5.30 1.67 -14.43
CA GLU A 101 4.79 2.65 -15.40
C GLU A 101 4.84 4.10 -14.89
N PRO A 102 4.26 4.45 -13.72
CA PRO A 102 4.29 5.84 -13.23
C PRO A 102 5.70 6.28 -12.82
N VAL A 103 6.56 5.36 -12.40
CA VAL A 103 7.95 5.66 -12.04
C VAL A 103 8.77 5.96 -13.29
N LEU A 104 8.63 5.16 -14.34
CA LEU A 104 9.29 5.36 -15.63
C LEU A 104 8.79 6.65 -16.29
N ASP A 105 7.49 6.92 -16.25
CA ASP A 105 6.91 8.18 -16.74
C ASP A 105 7.52 9.39 -16.03
N LYS A 106 7.60 9.35 -14.69
CA LYS A 106 8.22 10.42 -13.90
C LYS A 106 9.72 10.57 -14.20
N ILE A 107 10.46 9.47 -14.35
CA ILE A 107 11.88 9.53 -14.72
C ILE A 107 12.04 10.18 -16.09
N ILE A 108 11.37 9.65 -17.12
CA ILE A 108 11.57 10.04 -18.52
C ILE A 108 10.96 11.42 -18.79
N ASN A 109 9.65 11.55 -18.56
CA ASN A 109 8.87 12.69 -19.02
C ASN A 109 8.97 13.90 -18.08
N GLN A 110 9.11 13.69 -16.77
CA GLN A 110 9.16 14.82 -15.82
C GLN A 110 10.61 15.23 -15.53
N ASN A 111 11.49 14.29 -15.21
CA ASN A 111 12.84 14.62 -14.79
C ASN A 111 13.78 14.78 -15.99
N LEU A 112 14.03 13.72 -16.76
CA LEU A 112 15.06 13.73 -17.81
C LEU A 112 14.77 14.77 -18.90
N GLN A 113 13.53 14.87 -19.39
CA GLN A 113 13.16 15.90 -20.36
C GLN A 113 13.36 17.33 -19.83
N THR A 114 13.03 17.59 -18.56
CA THR A 114 13.20 18.91 -17.96
C THR A 114 14.67 19.29 -17.85
N TRP A 115 15.51 18.37 -17.36
CA TRP A 115 16.94 18.64 -17.21
C TRP A 115 17.68 18.69 -18.55
N ASN A 116 17.21 17.96 -19.56
CA ASN A 116 17.79 18.01 -20.91
C ASN A 116 17.63 19.38 -21.58
N LYS A 117 16.62 20.18 -21.19
CA LYS A 117 16.45 21.56 -21.70
C LYS A 117 17.60 22.49 -21.32
N GLY A 118 18.35 22.17 -20.26
CA GLY A 118 19.47 22.97 -19.78
C GLY A 118 20.83 22.58 -20.36
N ASP A 119 20.86 21.70 -21.38
CA ASP A 119 22.08 21.14 -22.00
C ASP A 119 23.19 20.78 -20.98
N PRO A 120 22.94 19.80 -20.11
CA PRO A 120 23.85 19.51 -19.00
C PRO A 120 25.19 18.93 -19.49
N SER A 121 26.27 19.36 -18.84
CA SER A 121 27.59 18.75 -19.00
C SER A 121 27.58 17.26 -18.61
N LEU A 122 28.63 16.52 -18.97
CA LEU A 122 28.76 15.10 -18.63
C LEU A 122 28.66 14.84 -17.12
N ASP A 123 29.32 15.66 -16.29
CA ASP A 123 29.24 15.52 -14.83
C ASP A 123 27.82 15.73 -14.30
N ARG A 124 27.09 16.69 -14.86
CA ARG A 124 25.68 16.91 -14.51
C ARG A 124 24.81 15.76 -14.96
N LYS A 125 25.03 15.22 -16.16
CA LYS A 125 24.30 14.04 -16.66
C LYS A 125 24.51 12.84 -15.73
N TRP A 126 25.75 12.60 -15.29
CA TRP A 126 26.05 11.56 -14.31
C TRP A 126 25.28 11.75 -12.99
N LEU A 127 25.29 12.96 -12.42
CA LEU A 127 24.54 13.28 -11.20
C LEU A 127 23.02 13.09 -11.38
N ILE A 128 22.45 13.59 -12.48
CA ILE A 128 21.02 13.47 -12.79
C ILE A 128 20.62 11.99 -12.90
N THR A 129 21.40 11.18 -13.61
CA THR A 129 21.17 9.74 -13.74
C THR A 129 21.21 9.06 -12.38
N GLN A 130 22.19 9.37 -11.53
CA GLN A 130 22.27 8.78 -10.20
C GLN A 130 21.08 9.16 -9.32
N MET A 131 20.69 10.44 -9.32
CA MET A 131 19.60 10.94 -8.48
C MET A 131 18.23 10.39 -8.89
N PHE A 132 17.90 10.45 -10.18
CA PHE A 132 16.55 10.12 -10.65
C PHE A 132 16.41 8.69 -11.12
N ILE A 133 17.27 8.22 -12.03
CA ILE A 133 17.17 6.85 -12.53
C ILE A 133 17.59 5.90 -11.41
N GLY A 134 18.78 6.09 -10.84
CA GLY A 134 19.30 5.25 -9.76
C GLY A 134 18.39 5.28 -8.53
N GLY A 135 18.16 6.47 -7.96
CA GLY A 135 17.38 6.62 -6.72
C GLY A 135 15.96 6.07 -6.81
N MET A 136 15.21 6.38 -7.88
CA MET A 136 13.82 5.95 -7.98
C MET A 136 13.68 4.46 -8.31
N THR A 137 14.54 3.92 -9.18
CA THR A 137 14.49 2.48 -9.52
C THR A 137 14.93 1.63 -8.33
N GLN A 138 16.01 2.00 -7.63
CA GLN A 138 16.47 1.30 -6.43
C GLN A 138 15.41 1.30 -5.32
N PHE A 139 14.76 2.44 -5.08
CA PHE A 139 13.66 2.52 -4.12
C PHE A 139 12.51 1.59 -4.53
N LEU A 140 12.04 1.65 -5.78
CA LEU A 140 10.92 0.83 -6.22
C LEU A 140 11.25 -0.67 -6.18
N THR A 141 12.45 -1.08 -6.62
CA THR A 141 12.92 -2.47 -6.48
C THR A 141 12.86 -2.91 -5.01
N LYS A 142 13.35 -2.08 -4.08
CA LYS A 142 13.36 -2.46 -2.66
C LYS A 142 11.96 -2.51 -2.05
N ALA A 143 11.08 -1.59 -2.43
CA ALA A 143 9.73 -1.50 -1.90
C ALA A 143 8.79 -2.57 -2.49
N GLN A 144 8.90 -2.84 -3.79
CA GLN A 144 8.01 -3.74 -4.53
C GLN A 144 8.48 -5.21 -4.52
N GLY A 145 9.79 -5.46 -4.47
CA GLY A 145 10.40 -6.79 -4.60
C GLY A 145 10.92 -7.06 -6.00
#